data_AF-A0A355FVG0-F1
#
_entry.id   AF-A0A355FVG0-F1
#
_cell.length_a   1.000
_cell.length_b   1.000
_cell.length_c   1.000
_cell.angle_alpha   90.00
_cell.angle_beta   90.00
_cell.angle_gamma   90.00
#
_symmetry.space_group_name_H-M   'P 1'
#
loop_
_entity.id
_entity.type
_entity.pdbx_description
1 polymer ?
#
loop_
_entity_poly.entity_id
_entity_poly.type
_entity_poly.pdbx_seq_one_letter_code
_entity_poly.pdbx_strand_id
1 'polypeptide(L)'
;GKKMRMLRATEQFDVFDTIQTDELHAEDRIIRDQIHQDVRDLLETLPEEQRAVVHMRIERELSFQEIADETGVSINTALGRMRYALINLRRAMDESGIELTLN
;
A
#
# COMPACT_ATOMS: atom_id res chain seq x y z
N GLY A 1 -14.24 12.44 -57.30
CA GLY A 1 -15.12 12.88 -56.21
C GLY A 1 -14.97 11.96 -55.02
N LYS A 2 -14.32 12.41 -53.94
CA LYS A 2 -14.15 11.62 -52.72
C LYS A 2 -14.93 12.35 -51.62
N LYS A 3 -16.09 11.80 -51.24
CA LYS A 3 -16.91 12.31 -50.15
C LYS A 3 -16.15 12.14 -48.85
N MET A 4 -15.56 13.22 -48.37
CA MET A 4 -15.05 13.34 -47.01
C MET A 4 -16.26 13.29 -46.07
N ARG A 5 -16.34 12.23 -45.27
CA ARG A 5 -17.39 12.06 -44.27
C ARG A 5 -17.15 13.11 -43.19
N MET A 6 -17.85 14.24 -43.28
CA MET A 6 -17.97 15.17 -42.15
C MET A 6 -18.64 14.39 -41.02
N LEU A 7 -17.84 13.98 -40.05
CA LEU A 7 -18.35 13.62 -38.73
C LEU A 7 -18.97 14.90 -38.18
N ARG A 8 -20.30 14.95 -38.20
CA ARG A 8 -21.04 16.03 -37.56
C ARG A 8 -20.74 15.94 -36.08
N ALA A 9 -20.11 16.99 -35.56
CA ALA A 9 -19.99 17.23 -34.13
C ALA A 9 -21.41 17.26 -33.55
N THR A 10 -21.77 16.20 -32.84
CA THR A 10 -22.94 16.19 -31.96
C THR A 10 -22.42 15.86 -30.58
N GLU A 11 -22.48 16.89 -29.72
CA GLU A 11 -22.65 16.82 -28.27
C GLU A 11 -21.51 16.17 -27.46
N GLN A 12 -20.61 17.05 -27.01
CA GLN A 12 -19.92 17.02 -25.72
C GLN A 12 -18.97 15.83 -25.46
N PHE A 13 -17.93 15.70 -26.28
CA PHE A 13 -16.64 15.20 -25.78
C PHE A 13 -15.80 16.41 -25.45
N ASP A 14 -15.86 16.84 -24.19
CA ASP A 14 -14.98 17.90 -23.72
C ASP A 14 -13.57 17.33 -23.61
N VAL A 15 -12.62 17.95 -24.32
CA VAL A 15 -11.19 17.61 -24.21
C VAL A 15 -10.75 17.78 -22.75
N PHE A 16 -11.36 18.71 -22.01
CA PHE A 16 -11.13 18.89 -20.58
C PHE A 16 -11.65 17.72 -19.73
N ASP A 17 -12.73 17.03 -20.11
CA ASP A 17 -13.22 15.84 -19.38
C ASP A 17 -12.25 14.66 -19.52
N THR A 18 -11.65 14.49 -20.71
CA THR A 18 -10.65 13.43 -20.94
C THR A 18 -9.35 13.71 -20.20
N ILE A 19 -8.88 14.97 -20.19
CA ILE A 19 -7.68 15.38 -19.46
C ILE A 19 -7.89 15.28 -17.94
N GLN A 20 -9.04 15.72 -17.41
CA GLN A 20 -9.36 15.60 -15.98
C GLN A 20 -9.41 14.14 -15.52
N THR A 21 -9.95 13.24 -16.34
CA THR A 21 -10.03 11.81 -16.00
C THR A 21 -8.64 11.17 -15.95
N ASP A 22 -7.77 11.47 -16.93
CA ASP A 22 -6.39 10.96 -16.95
C ASP A 22 -5.54 11.55 -15.82
N GLU A 23 -5.71 12.85 -15.50
CA GLU A 23 -5.00 13.52 -14.39
C GLU A 23 -5.40 12.94 -13.03
N LEU A 24 -6.70 12.73 -12.76
CA LEU A 24 -7.18 12.09 -11.54
C LEU A 24 -6.61 10.67 -11.37
N HIS A 25 -6.57 9.88 -12.45
CA HIS A 25 -5.98 8.56 -12.43
C HIS A 25 -4.46 8.55 -12.23
N ALA A 26 -3.76 9.57 -12.74
CA ALA A 26 -2.32 9.71 -12.54
C ALA A 26 -1.99 10.11 -11.09
N GLU A 27 -2.73 11.07 -10.53
CA GLU A 27 -2.59 11.50 -9.14
C GLU A 27 -2.86 10.34 -8.17
N ASP A 28 -3.97 9.61 -8.36
CA ASP A 28 -4.30 8.43 -7.56
C ASP A 28 -3.20 7.37 -7.59
N ARG A 29 -2.52 7.21 -8.73
CA ARG A 29 -1.40 6.28 -8.87
C ARG A 29 -0.18 6.77 -8.11
N ILE A 30 0.16 8.05 -8.23
CA ILE A 30 1.28 8.66 -7.53
C ILE A 30 1.09 8.56 -6.01
N ILE A 31 -0.10 8.88 -5.50
CA ILE A 31 -0.41 8.79 -4.06
C ILE A 31 -0.29 7.34 -3.58
N ARG A 32 -0.83 6.37 -4.34
CA ARG A 32 -0.70 4.94 -4.00
C ARG A 32 0.75 4.48 -3.99
N ASP A 33 1.54 4.88 -4.97
CA ASP A 33 2.95 4.52 -5.06
C ASP A 33 3.75 5.11 -3.89
N GLN A 34 3.43 6.34 -3.47
CA GLN A 34 4.02 6.97 -2.29
C GLN A 34 3.65 6.22 -1.00
N ILE A 35 2.36 5.95 -0.77
CA ILE A 35 1.89 5.19 0.39
C ILE A 35 2.57 3.82 0.45
N HIS A 36 2.70 3.13 -0.69
CA HIS A 36 3.40 1.85 -0.74
C HIS A 36 4.88 1.97 -0.41
N GLN A 37 5.54 3.06 -0.82
CA GLN A 37 6.93 3.29 -0.47
C GLN A 37 7.08 3.58 1.03
N ASP A 38 6.23 4.43 1.59
CA ASP A 38 6.25 4.76 3.02
C ASP A 38 6.05 3.50 3.88
N VAL A 39 5.14 2.60 3.49
CA VAL A 39 4.94 1.30 4.16
C VAL A 39 6.20 0.44 4.10
N ARG A 40 6.89 0.37 2.95
CA ARG A 40 8.14 -0.39 2.81
C ARG A 40 9.21 0.16 3.74
N ASP A 41 9.41 1.47 3.73
CA ASP A 41 10.42 2.15 4.54
C ASP A 41 10.14 1.93 6.04
N LEU A 42 8.87 2.01 6.45
CA LEU A 42 8.46 1.70 7.83
C LEU A 42 8.77 0.25 8.22
N LEU A 43 8.51 -0.72 7.36
CA LEU A 43 8.85 -2.13 7.63
C LEU A 43 10.36 -2.34 7.76
N GLU A 44 11.19 -1.60 7.02
CA GLU A 44 12.65 -1.66 7.12
C GLU A 44 13.17 -1.20 8.49
N THR A 45 12.45 -0.31 9.18
CA THR A 45 12.82 0.16 10.53
C THR A 45 12.62 -0.89 11.63
N LEU A 46 11.88 -1.95 11.36
CA LEU A 46 11.59 -2.98 12.35
C LEU A 46 12.82 -3.87 12.65
N PRO A 47 12.99 -4.30 13.90
CA PRO A 47 13.87 -5.42 14.22
C PRO A 47 13.53 -6.65 13.37
N GLU A 48 14.55 -7.39 12.95
CA GLU A 48 14.41 -8.52 12.00
C GLU A 48 13.32 -9.52 12.42
N GLU A 49 13.31 -9.93 13.68
CA GLU A 49 12.32 -10.87 14.23
C GLU A 49 10.88 -10.34 14.20
N GLN A 50 10.70 -9.02 14.28
CA GLN A 50 9.38 -8.38 14.18
C GLN A 50 8.93 -8.30 12.73
N ARG A 51 9.84 -7.87 11.84
CA ARG A 51 9.60 -7.83 10.38
C ARG A 51 9.26 -9.21 9.83
N ALA A 52 9.98 -10.25 10.25
CA ALA A 52 9.73 -11.62 9.81
C ALA A 52 8.32 -12.09 10.18
N VAL A 53 7.85 -11.81 11.40
CA VAL A 53 6.50 -12.18 11.84
C VAL A 53 5.42 -11.41 11.06
N VAL A 54 5.64 -10.13 10.74
CA VAL A 54 4.73 -9.36 9.88
C VAL A 54 4.65 -9.96 8.48
N HIS A 55 5.79 -10.22 7.84
CA HIS A 55 5.85 -10.80 6.50
C HIS A 55 5.15 -12.17 6.44
N MET A 56 5.44 -13.08 7.39
CA MET A 56 4.79 -14.38 7.46
C MET A 56 3.28 -14.28 7.69
N ARG A 57 2.82 -13.31 8.49
CA ARG A 57 1.40 -13.16 8.79
C ARG A 57 0.62 -12.54 7.63
N ILE A 58 1.19 -11.55 6.95
CA ILE A 58 0.47 -10.73 5.97
C ILE A 58 0.65 -11.26 4.54
N GLU A 59 1.87 -11.62 4.14
CA GLU A 59 2.12 -12.08 2.76
C GLU A 59 1.88 -13.58 2.59
N ARG A 60 2.16 -14.37 3.64
CA ARG A 60 1.98 -15.83 3.63
C ARG A 60 0.72 -16.29 4.37
N GLU A 61 -0.03 -15.37 4.96
CA GLU A 61 -1.29 -15.62 5.68
C GLU A 61 -1.21 -16.65 6.83
N LEU A 62 -0.02 -16.95 7.33
CA LEU A 62 0.20 -17.97 8.36
C LEU A 62 -0.46 -17.57 9.68
N SER A 63 -1.04 -18.55 10.39
CA SER A 63 -1.48 -18.38 11.77
C SER A 63 -0.27 -18.18 12.71
N PHE A 64 -0.51 -17.59 13.90
CA PHE A 64 0.56 -17.44 14.88
C PHE A 64 1.11 -18.78 15.39
N GLN A 65 0.32 -19.85 15.31
CA GLN A 65 0.79 -21.19 15.63
C GLN A 65 1.74 -21.71 14.54
N GLU A 66 1.38 -21.59 13.26
CA GLU A 66 2.26 -21.98 12.15
C GLU A 66 3.57 -21.18 12.14
N ILE A 67 3.49 -19.88 12.45
CA ILE A 67 4.68 -19.03 12.60
C ILE A 67 5.56 -19.51 13.75
N ALA A 68 4.96 -19.85 14.89
CA ALA A 68 5.68 -20.38 16.04
C ALA A 68 6.38 -21.70 15.72
N ASP A 69 5.68 -22.61 15.02
CA ASP A 69 6.21 -23.90 14.60
C ASP A 69 7.37 -23.75 13.59
N GLU A 70 7.22 -22.86 12.60
CA GLU A 70 8.26 -22.62 11.58
C GLU A 70 9.51 -21.95 12.14
N THR A 71 9.36 -21.08 13.14
CA THR A 71 10.49 -20.35 13.76
C THR A 71 11.04 -21.00 15.02
N GLY A 72 10.42 -22.09 15.50
CA GLY A 72 10.85 -22.81 16.70
C GLY A 72 10.68 -22.02 18.00
N VAL A 73 9.77 -21.04 18.03
CA VAL A 73 9.48 -20.23 19.23
C VAL A 73 8.09 -20.57 19.80
N SER A 74 7.75 -20.05 20.98
CA SER A 74 6.40 -20.21 21.52
C SER A 74 5.38 -19.33 20.77
N ILE A 75 4.10 -19.74 20.74
CA ILE A 75 3.01 -18.90 20.20
C ILE A 75 2.95 -17.50 20.84
N ASN A 76 3.25 -17.40 22.14
CA ASN A 76 3.30 -16.13 22.86
C ASN A 76 4.46 -15.24 22.39
N THR A 77 5.58 -15.84 21.99
CA THR A 77 6.72 -15.13 21.42
C THR A 77 6.37 -14.55 20.04
N ALA A 78 5.70 -15.32 19.18
CA ALA A 78 5.21 -14.85 17.88
C ALA A 78 4.19 -13.71 18.04
N LEU A 79 3.21 -13.87 18.94
CA LEU A 79 2.23 -12.84 19.28
C LEU A 79 2.91 -11.56 19.83
N GLY A 80 3.88 -11.72 20.73
CA GLY A 80 4.65 -10.62 21.28
C GLY A 80 5.41 -9.85 20.20
N ARG A 81 6.09 -10.55 19.29
CA ARG A 81 6.80 -9.95 18.15
C ARG A 81 5.86 -9.16 17.24
N MET A 82 4.69 -9.70 16.91
CA MET A 82 3.68 -8.99 16.13
C MET A 82 3.19 -7.74 16.87
N ARG A 83 2.87 -7.84 18.17
CA ARG A 83 2.44 -6.69 18.97
C ARG A 83 3.48 -5.58 18.97
N TYR A 84 4.74 -5.91 19.20
CA TYR A 84 5.81 -4.91 19.21
C TYR A 84 6.11 -4.37 17.81
N ALA A 85 5.94 -5.17 16.75
CA ALA A 85 6.02 -4.68 15.38
C ALA A 85 5.00 -3.55 15.15
N LEU A 86 3.73 -3.77 15.49
CA LEU A 86 2.67 -2.77 15.32
C LEU A 86 2.92 -1.50 16.15
N ILE A 87 3.37 -1.64 17.39
CA ILE A 87 3.71 -0.49 18.25
C ILE A 87 4.86 0.32 17.66
N ASN A 88 5.91 -0.36 17.18
CA ASN A 88 7.09 0.30 16.62
C ASN A 88 6.78 0.96 15.28
N LEU A 89 5.98 0.32 14.42
CA LEU A 89 5.49 0.92 13.18
C LEU A 89 4.69 2.19 13.47
N ARG A 90 3.78 2.13 14.45
CA ARG A 90 3.00 3.31 14.83
C ARG A 90 3.89 4.46 15.30
N ARG A 91 4.88 4.16 16.14
CA ARG A 91 5.84 5.17 16.60
C ARG A 91 6.65 5.75 15.44
N ALA A 92 7.13 4.91 14.52
CA ALA A 92 7.90 5.34 13.36
C ALA A 92 7.07 6.25 12.41
N MET A 93 5.78 5.95 12.25
CA MET A 93 4.86 6.83 11.53
C MET A 93 4.72 8.19 12.20
N ASP A 94 4.48 8.21 13.51
CA ASP A 94 4.31 9.46 14.28
C ASP A 94 5.61 10.30 14.28
N GLU A 95 6.79 9.68 14.37
CA GLU A 95 8.11 10.35 14.32
C GLU A 95 8.44 10.92 12.94
N SER A 96 8.00 10.23 11.87
CA SER A 96 8.28 10.62 10.48
C SER A 96 7.20 11.53 9.89
N GLY A 97 6.10 11.76 10.61
CA GLY A 97 4.96 12.54 10.12
C GLY A 97 4.23 11.89 8.94
N ILE A 98 4.28 10.56 8.84
CA ILE A 98 3.69 9.79 7.74
C ILE A 98 2.20 9.54 8.04
N GLU A 99 1.32 9.94 7.11
CA GLU A 99 -0.09 9.60 7.11
C GLU A 99 -0.43 8.66 5.96
N LEU A 100 -0.89 7.44 6.28
CA LEU A 100 -1.22 6.40 5.30
C LEU A 100 -2.74 6.39 5.03
N THR A 101 -3.27 7.46 4.43
CA THR A 101 -4.71 7.58 4.13
C THR A 101 -4.95 7.99 2.67
N LEU A 102 -5.85 7.28 2.00
CA LEU A 102 -6.50 7.69 0.77
C LEU A 102 -7.87 8.25 1.16
N ASN A 103 -8.11 9.55 1.01
CA ASN A 103 -9.41 10.19 1.28
C ASN A 103 -10.21 10.36 -0.01
#